data_AF-A0A1I5M6Q7-F1
#
_entry.id   AF-A0A1I5M6Q7-F1
#
_cell.length_a   1.000
_cell.length_b   1.000
_cell.length_c   1.000
_cell.angle_alpha   90.00
_cell.angle_beta   90.00
_cell.angle_gamma   90.00
#
_symmetry.space_group_name_H-M   'P 1'
#
loop_
_entity.id
_entity.type
_entity.pdbx_description
1 polymer ?
#
loop_
_entity_poly.entity_id
_entity_poly.type
_entity_poly.pdbx_seq_one_letter_code
_entity_poly.pdbx_strand_id
1 'polypeptide(L)'
;MFIFFKEFKREYPEFMPGPSVKNFWLFTLKKEANIQSATMPGLFQSVNYSLLLAGFALIIILEGAATKIASVYGVSLMAILAAIVVDIILAVISHIYHGKICLLKNKLFIEETKQKRDQINRSISNLKWWSWFWYTIILFSGLFKFYWFYIVYKIYLIPFGLNYDAYSILVFFCYFVASWLHIFCTGYVFYTSYFHYRIHKEERKYIYLPEDKLLDDNSLRDKKNPRPITANVELIPVKEGSHSLYKDEKDGKYYLETLGIFLDEELRRMIDRQHNADQRRTLAQEGVRIQLDILNK
;
A
#
# COMPACT_ATOMS: atom_id res chain seq x y z
N MET A 1 15.53 -6.01 17.88
CA MET A 1 14.14 -6.04 18.37
C MET A 1 13.23 -6.22 17.16
N PHE A 2 12.82 -7.45 16.85
CA PHE A 2 11.85 -7.71 15.78
C PHE A 2 10.46 -7.38 16.33
N ILE A 3 9.97 -6.18 16.04
CA ILE A 3 8.56 -5.84 16.28
C ILE A 3 7.76 -6.71 15.29
N PHE A 4 7.02 -7.69 15.80
CA PHE A 4 5.98 -8.35 15.01
C PHE A 4 4.92 -7.29 14.72
N PHE A 5 5.00 -6.66 13.54
CA PHE A 5 4.01 -5.71 13.10
C PHE A 5 2.72 -6.48 12.77
N LYS A 6 1.76 -6.46 13.69
CA LYS A 6 0.37 -6.79 13.38
C LYS A 6 -0.17 -5.75 12.39
N GLU A 7 -1.18 -6.14 11.61
CA GLU A 7 -1.97 -5.16 10.84
C GLU A 7 -2.43 -4.04 11.78
N PHE A 8 -2.37 -2.79 11.31
CA PHE A 8 -2.73 -1.64 12.14
C PHE A 8 -4.16 -1.83 12.67
N LYS A 9 -4.27 -1.92 13.99
CA LYS A 9 -5.55 -1.94 14.71
C LYS A 9 -5.60 -0.70 15.57
N ARG A 10 -6.63 0.12 15.34
CA ARG A 10 -6.88 1.34 16.12
C ARG A 10 -7.19 0.95 17.56
N GLU A 11 -6.34 1.37 18.51
CA GLU A 11 -6.59 1.21 19.95
C GLU A 11 -7.51 2.30 20.48
N TYR A 12 -7.38 3.53 19.97
CA TYR A 12 -8.13 4.72 20.40
C TYR A 12 -9.00 5.25 19.26
N PRO A 13 -10.34 5.25 19.38
CA PRO A 13 -11.21 5.59 18.26
C PRO A 13 -11.07 7.03 17.74
N GLU A 14 -10.81 7.98 18.61
CA GLU A 14 -10.65 9.40 18.28
C GLU A 14 -9.25 9.77 17.75
N PHE A 15 -8.29 8.84 17.82
CA PHE A 15 -6.95 9.07 17.31
C PHE A 15 -6.96 9.31 15.79
N MET A 16 -6.35 10.40 15.38
CA MET A 16 -6.25 10.85 14.01
C MET A 16 -4.79 11.23 13.73
N PRO A 17 -4.02 10.43 12.99
CA PRO A 17 -2.63 10.76 12.71
C PRO A 17 -2.55 11.99 11.81
N GLY A 18 -1.40 12.67 11.86
CA GLY A 18 -1.18 13.89 11.10
C GLY A 18 -1.23 13.65 9.58
N PRO A 19 -1.43 14.71 8.76
CA PRO A 19 -1.56 14.59 7.30
C PRO A 19 -0.41 13.84 6.64
N SER A 20 0.81 14.02 7.15
CA SER A 20 2.00 13.33 6.63
C SER A 20 1.88 11.80 6.77
N VAL A 21 1.40 11.30 7.91
CA VAL A 21 1.26 9.86 8.19
C VAL A 21 0.05 9.27 7.48
N LYS A 22 -1.06 10.02 7.40
CA LYS A 22 -2.24 9.61 6.62
C LYS A 22 -1.91 9.33 5.15
N ASN A 23 -1.11 10.20 4.54
CA ASN A 23 -0.70 10.03 3.15
C ASN A 23 0.15 8.77 2.91
N PHE A 24 0.84 8.25 3.93
CA PHE A 24 1.59 7.00 3.79
C PHE A 24 0.70 5.76 3.61
N TRP A 25 -0.56 5.79 4.05
CA TRP A 25 -1.50 4.68 3.76
C TRP A 25 -1.64 4.46 2.26
N LEU A 26 -1.61 5.51 1.43
CA LEU A 26 -1.75 5.36 -0.03
C LEU A 26 -0.73 4.39 -0.63
N PHE A 27 0.45 4.27 0.00
CA PHE A 27 1.55 3.42 -0.45
C PHE A 27 1.52 2.01 0.14
N THR A 28 0.57 1.68 1.02
CA THR A 28 0.44 0.30 1.53
C THR A 28 -0.40 -0.55 0.58
N LEU A 29 -0.25 -1.88 0.67
CA LEU A 29 -1.08 -2.78 -0.12
C LEU A 29 -2.54 -2.68 0.32
N LYS A 30 -3.45 -2.58 -0.65
CA LYS A 30 -4.89 -2.42 -0.45
C LYS A 30 -5.63 -3.70 -0.84
N LYS A 31 -6.77 -3.92 -0.18
CA LYS A 31 -7.73 -4.94 -0.56
C LYS A 31 -8.90 -4.26 -1.24
N GLU A 32 -9.10 -4.59 -2.52
CA GLU A 32 -10.28 -4.14 -3.24
C GLU A 32 -11.51 -4.93 -2.74
N ALA A 33 -12.64 -4.26 -2.54
CA ALA A 33 -13.90 -4.88 -2.14
C ALA A 33 -14.93 -4.76 -3.28
N ASN A 34 -15.56 -5.86 -3.65
CA ASN A 34 -16.60 -5.86 -4.67
C ASN A 34 -17.97 -5.60 -4.03
N ILE A 35 -18.60 -4.49 -4.41
CA ILE A 35 -19.91 -4.07 -3.93
C ILE A 35 -20.83 -4.03 -5.16
N GLN A 36 -21.59 -5.12 -5.37
CA GLN A 36 -22.69 -5.25 -6.34
C GLN A 36 -22.55 -4.34 -7.58
N SER A 37 -21.55 -4.64 -8.43
CA SER A 37 -21.16 -3.96 -9.70
C SER A 37 -20.09 -2.86 -9.63
N ALA A 38 -19.62 -2.48 -8.45
CA ALA A 38 -18.53 -1.52 -8.28
C ALA A 38 -17.43 -2.07 -7.37
N THR A 39 -16.18 -1.92 -7.79
CA THR A 39 -15.01 -2.32 -7.00
C THR A 39 -14.49 -1.13 -6.21
N MET A 40 -14.65 -1.17 -4.89
CA MET A 40 -14.10 -0.17 -3.97
C MET A 40 -12.59 -0.42 -3.79
N PRO A 41 -11.71 0.56 -4.09
CA PRO A 41 -10.25 0.34 -4.09
C PRO A 41 -9.61 0.20 -2.70
N GLY A 42 -10.24 0.77 -1.66
CA GLY A 42 -9.68 0.88 -0.31
C GLY A 42 -8.76 2.09 -0.13
N LEU A 43 -8.71 2.65 1.08
CA LEU A 43 -7.89 3.82 1.43
C LEU A 43 -7.17 3.65 2.76
N PHE A 44 -7.87 3.34 3.85
CA PHE A 44 -7.31 3.31 5.22
C PHE A 44 -7.07 1.91 5.80
N GLN A 45 -6.85 0.91 4.96
CA GLN A 45 -6.42 -0.43 5.38
C GLN A 45 -5.08 -0.82 4.74
N SER A 46 -4.26 -1.58 5.46
CA SER A 46 -3.09 -2.29 4.94
C SER A 46 -3.33 -3.79 5.09
N VAL A 47 -2.96 -4.58 4.08
CA VAL A 47 -3.17 -6.04 4.10
C VAL A 47 -1.89 -6.80 3.76
N ASN A 48 -1.80 -8.05 4.24
CA ASN A 48 -0.76 -9.02 3.88
C ASN A 48 0.69 -8.57 4.17
N TYR A 49 0.91 -7.66 5.12
CA TYR A 49 2.25 -7.16 5.44
C TYR A 49 3.22 -8.30 5.82
N SER A 50 2.76 -9.30 6.56
CA SER A 50 3.57 -10.47 6.92
C SER A 50 4.02 -11.28 5.69
N LEU A 51 3.16 -11.43 4.68
CA LEU A 51 3.50 -12.12 3.43
C LEU A 51 4.51 -11.30 2.62
N LEU A 52 4.32 -9.98 2.56
CA LEU A 52 5.26 -9.07 1.89
C LEU A 52 6.64 -9.12 2.56
N LEU A 53 6.69 -9.18 3.89
CA LEU A 53 7.93 -9.32 4.65
C LEU A 53 8.61 -10.67 4.40
N ALA A 54 7.83 -11.76 4.33
CA ALA A 54 8.34 -13.09 3.98
C ALA A 54 8.92 -13.11 2.55
N GLY A 55 8.23 -12.48 1.60
CA GLY A 55 8.74 -12.30 0.23
C GLY A 55 10.03 -11.50 0.19
N PHE A 56 10.13 -10.43 0.98
CA PHE A 56 11.37 -9.66 1.11
C PHE A 56 12.51 -10.43 1.77
N ALA A 57 12.22 -11.27 2.78
CA ALA A 57 13.22 -12.17 3.35
C ALA A 57 13.71 -13.20 2.34
N LEU A 58 12.81 -13.73 1.49
CA LEU A 58 13.17 -14.65 0.41
C LEU A 58 14.10 -13.99 -0.63
N ILE A 59 13.88 -12.71 -0.97
CA ILE A 59 14.81 -11.94 -1.82
C ILE A 59 16.23 -11.99 -1.24
N ILE A 60 16.38 -11.66 0.05
CA ILE A 60 17.69 -11.65 0.72
C ILE A 60 18.35 -13.04 0.67
N ILE A 61 17.58 -14.11 0.86
CA ILE A 61 18.08 -15.49 0.78
C ILE A 61 18.54 -15.83 -0.64
N LEU A 62 17.73 -15.51 -1.66
CA LEU A 62 18.04 -15.79 -3.06
C LEU A 62 19.27 -15.02 -3.54
N GLU A 63 19.32 -13.71 -3.26
CA GLU A 63 20.47 -12.88 -3.60
C GLU A 63 21.70 -13.31 -2.82
N GLY A 64 21.58 -13.64 -1.53
CA GLY A 64 22.69 -14.14 -0.71
C GLY A 64 23.26 -15.47 -1.23
N ALA A 65 22.39 -16.40 -1.63
CA ALA A 65 22.80 -17.67 -2.23
C ALA A 65 23.51 -17.46 -3.57
N ALA A 66 22.93 -16.66 -4.48
CA ALA A 66 23.54 -16.32 -5.76
C ALA A 66 24.89 -15.60 -5.58
N THR A 67 24.97 -14.68 -4.61
CA THR A 67 26.19 -13.95 -4.25
C THR A 67 27.29 -14.88 -3.79
N LYS A 68 26.96 -15.81 -2.89
CA LYS A 68 27.92 -16.79 -2.36
C LYS A 68 28.49 -17.64 -3.49
N ILE A 69 27.64 -18.16 -4.38
CA ILE A 69 28.09 -18.93 -5.54
C ILE A 69 28.97 -18.06 -6.45
N ALA A 70 28.50 -16.87 -6.82
CA ALA A 70 29.23 -15.95 -7.70
C ALA A 70 30.61 -15.56 -7.14
N SER A 71 30.73 -15.37 -5.82
CA SER A 71 32.01 -15.05 -5.18
C SER A 71 33.03 -16.18 -5.25
N VAL A 72 32.59 -17.44 -5.18
CA VAL A 72 33.48 -18.61 -5.34
C VAL A 72 34.10 -18.62 -6.75
N TYR A 73 33.36 -18.12 -7.73
CA TYR A 73 33.81 -17.99 -9.12
C TYR A 73 34.46 -16.64 -9.43
N GLY A 74 34.86 -15.86 -8.42
CA GLY A 74 35.68 -14.66 -8.61
C GLY A 74 34.93 -13.37 -8.90
N VAL A 75 33.59 -13.34 -8.79
CA VAL A 75 32.84 -12.08 -8.85
C VAL A 75 33.07 -11.28 -7.56
N SER A 76 33.43 -10.00 -7.70
CA SER A 76 33.66 -9.12 -6.56
C SER A 76 32.42 -9.00 -5.67
N LEU A 77 32.57 -9.33 -4.38
CA LEU A 77 31.49 -9.23 -3.38
C LEU A 77 30.92 -7.80 -3.30
N MET A 78 31.79 -6.78 -3.38
CA MET A 78 31.36 -5.38 -3.32
C MET A 78 30.50 -4.98 -4.52
N ALA A 79 30.80 -5.51 -5.71
CA ALA A 79 29.99 -5.26 -6.90
C ALA A 79 28.59 -5.87 -6.77
N ILE A 80 28.50 -7.07 -6.20
CA ILE A 80 27.21 -7.74 -5.98
C ILE A 80 26.39 -6.99 -4.92
N LEU A 81 27.01 -6.60 -3.80
CA LEU A 81 26.34 -5.80 -2.76
C LEU A 81 25.83 -4.46 -3.31
N ALA A 82 26.63 -3.76 -4.13
CA ALA A 82 26.19 -2.54 -4.79
C ALA A 82 24.96 -2.79 -5.70
N ALA A 83 24.96 -3.89 -6.45
CA ALA A 83 23.83 -4.24 -7.32
C ALA A 83 22.56 -4.60 -6.54
N ILE A 84 22.68 -5.20 -5.35
CA ILE A 84 21.54 -5.43 -4.43
C ILE A 84 20.94 -4.09 -3.97
N VAL A 85 21.79 -3.14 -3.56
CA VAL A 85 21.34 -1.81 -3.12
C VAL A 85 20.62 -1.07 -4.26
N VAL A 86 21.12 -1.18 -5.49
CA VAL A 86 20.48 -0.59 -6.67
C VAL A 86 19.07 -1.15 -6.87
N ASP A 87 18.86 -2.46 -6.76
CA ASP A 87 17.53 -3.07 -6.92
C ASP A 87 16.55 -2.60 -5.84
N ILE A 88 17.01 -2.44 -4.60
CA ILE A 88 16.20 -1.87 -3.52
C ILE A 88 15.78 -0.44 -3.87
N ILE A 89 16.72 0.40 -4.32
CA ILE A 89 16.43 1.80 -4.70
C ILE A 89 15.43 1.83 -5.87
N LEU A 90 15.65 1.04 -6.92
CA LEU A 90 14.76 0.96 -8.07
C LEU A 90 13.35 0.53 -7.65
N ALA A 91 13.24 -0.51 -6.81
CA ALA A 91 11.96 -0.98 -6.31
C ALA A 91 11.24 0.08 -5.48
N VAL A 92 11.94 0.79 -4.59
CA VAL A 92 11.35 1.89 -3.80
C VAL A 92 10.89 3.04 -4.69
N ILE A 93 11.69 3.46 -5.68
CA ILE A 93 11.31 4.52 -6.64
C ILE A 93 10.09 4.11 -7.46
N SER A 94 10.06 2.86 -7.95
CA SER A 94 8.93 2.32 -8.73
C SER A 94 7.61 2.37 -7.96
N HIS A 95 7.69 2.32 -6.63
CA HIS A 95 6.54 2.29 -5.74
C HIS A 95 5.87 3.66 -5.53
N ILE A 96 6.57 4.76 -5.82
CA ILE A 96 6.06 6.13 -5.63
C ILE A 96 4.75 6.34 -6.40
N TYR A 97 4.61 5.70 -7.56
CA TYR A 97 3.42 5.82 -8.41
C TYR A 97 2.19 5.11 -7.82
N HIS A 98 2.37 4.10 -6.95
CA HIS A 98 1.26 3.33 -6.39
C HIS A 98 0.38 4.19 -5.49
N GLY A 99 0.97 5.08 -4.69
CA GLY A 99 0.21 6.00 -3.84
C GLY A 99 -0.69 6.92 -4.67
N LYS A 100 -0.16 7.47 -5.76
CA LYS A 100 -0.94 8.32 -6.68
C LYS A 100 -2.04 7.54 -7.39
N ILE A 101 -1.75 6.31 -7.83
CA ILE A 101 -2.75 5.43 -8.47
C ILE A 101 -3.87 5.10 -7.47
N CYS A 102 -3.54 4.77 -6.22
CA CYS A 102 -4.50 4.48 -5.15
C CYS A 102 -5.45 5.67 -4.91
N LEU A 103 -4.90 6.88 -4.80
CA LEU A 103 -5.68 8.10 -4.66
C LEU A 103 -6.62 8.32 -5.85
N LEU A 104 -6.10 8.19 -7.08
CA LEU A 104 -6.89 8.39 -8.30
C LEU A 104 -7.98 7.33 -8.49
N LYS A 105 -7.73 6.06 -8.10
CA LYS A 105 -8.75 5.01 -8.11
C LYS A 105 -9.91 5.36 -7.17
N ASN A 106 -9.63 5.85 -5.96
CA ASN A 106 -10.67 6.27 -5.02
C ASN A 106 -11.44 7.50 -5.54
N LYS A 107 -10.74 8.48 -6.15
CA LYS A 107 -11.40 9.61 -6.82
C LYS A 107 -12.29 9.18 -7.98
N LEU A 108 -11.83 8.21 -8.79
CA LEU A 108 -12.61 7.65 -9.91
C LEU A 108 -13.90 6.97 -9.44
N PHE A 109 -13.88 6.35 -8.26
CA PHE A 109 -15.03 5.63 -7.70
C PHE A 109 -16.20 6.57 -7.35
N ILE A 110 -15.89 7.78 -6.89
CA ILE A 110 -16.89 8.80 -6.50
C ILE A 110 -17.20 9.82 -7.60
N GLU A 111 -16.50 9.78 -8.72
CA GLU A 111 -16.66 10.76 -9.81
C GLU A 111 -17.85 10.40 -10.70
N GLU A 112 -18.77 11.36 -10.86
CA GLU A 112 -20.02 11.17 -11.60
C GLU A 112 -19.88 11.61 -13.06
N THR A 113 -19.03 12.60 -13.35
CA THR A 113 -18.93 13.18 -14.69
C THR A 113 -18.02 12.38 -15.61
N LYS A 114 -18.55 11.94 -16.76
CA LYS A 114 -17.81 11.15 -17.76
C LYS A 114 -16.47 11.81 -18.15
N GLN A 115 -16.47 13.11 -18.40
CA GLN A 115 -15.27 13.87 -18.78
C GLN A 115 -14.16 13.77 -17.72
N LYS A 116 -14.48 13.94 -16.42
CA LYS A 116 -13.49 13.83 -15.35
C LYS A 116 -13.04 12.37 -15.14
N ARG A 117 -13.96 11.40 -15.27
CA ARG A 117 -13.60 9.97 -15.24
C ARG A 117 -12.56 9.63 -16.32
N ASP A 118 -12.76 10.12 -17.53
CA ASP A 118 -11.81 9.90 -18.65
C ASP A 118 -10.45 10.55 -18.36
N GLN A 119 -10.43 11.76 -17.80
CA GLN A 119 -9.18 12.43 -17.38
C GLN A 119 -8.44 11.66 -16.27
N ILE A 120 -9.16 11.18 -15.25
CA ILE A 120 -8.60 10.37 -14.18
C ILE A 120 -8.06 9.04 -14.73
N ASN A 121 -8.80 8.38 -15.61
CA ASN A 121 -8.37 7.13 -16.26
C ASN A 121 -7.09 7.31 -17.08
N ARG A 122 -6.96 8.38 -17.87
CA ARG A 122 -5.72 8.71 -18.58
C ARG A 122 -4.55 8.91 -17.61
N SER A 123 -4.79 9.61 -16.51
CA SER A 123 -3.78 9.84 -15.47
C SER A 123 -3.32 8.55 -14.82
N ILE A 124 -4.26 7.65 -14.47
CA ILE A 124 -3.94 6.30 -13.96
C ILE A 124 -3.14 5.50 -14.98
N SER A 125 -3.54 5.53 -16.25
CA SER A 125 -2.84 4.82 -17.34
C SER A 125 -1.40 5.29 -17.49
N ASN A 126 -1.18 6.61 -17.50
CA ASN A 126 0.17 7.19 -17.58
C ASN A 126 1.04 6.78 -16.39
N LEU A 127 0.50 6.80 -15.17
CA LEU A 127 1.23 6.36 -13.97
C LEU A 127 1.55 4.87 -14.02
N LYS A 128 0.63 4.03 -14.49
CA LYS A 128 0.87 2.60 -14.69
C LYS A 128 1.98 2.36 -15.71
N TRP A 129 1.99 3.09 -16.81
CA TRP A 129 3.05 2.99 -17.82
C TRP A 129 4.43 3.28 -17.20
N TRP A 130 4.53 4.31 -16.35
CA TRP A 130 5.75 4.59 -15.59
C TRP A 130 6.11 3.48 -14.61
N SER A 131 5.15 2.88 -13.91
CA SER A 131 5.41 1.70 -13.07
C SER A 131 5.97 0.53 -13.90
N TRP A 132 5.37 0.22 -15.05
CA TRP A 132 5.85 -0.82 -15.95
C TRP A 132 7.25 -0.57 -16.49
N PHE A 133 7.59 0.68 -16.80
CA PHE A 133 8.94 1.08 -17.18
C PHE A 133 9.95 0.72 -16.07
N TRP A 134 9.68 1.06 -14.82
CA TRP A 134 10.55 0.72 -13.70
C TRP A 134 10.63 -0.79 -13.42
N TYR A 135 9.50 -1.51 -13.52
CA TYR A 135 9.49 -2.97 -13.38
C TYR A 135 10.39 -3.63 -14.42
N THR A 136 10.35 -3.12 -15.65
CA THR A 136 11.20 -3.59 -16.75
C THR A 136 12.68 -3.35 -16.44
N ILE A 137 13.03 -2.18 -15.89
CA ILE A 137 14.41 -1.90 -15.44
C ILE A 137 14.87 -2.86 -14.34
N ILE A 138 14.01 -3.16 -13.35
CA ILE A 138 14.34 -4.10 -12.26
C ILE A 138 14.61 -5.51 -12.83
N LEU A 139 13.80 -5.98 -13.78
CA LEU A 139 14.03 -7.27 -14.45
C LEU A 139 15.34 -7.26 -15.26
N PHE A 140 15.61 -6.18 -16.00
CA PHE A 140 16.88 -6.03 -16.72
C PHE A 140 18.09 -5.97 -15.78
N SER A 141 17.95 -5.40 -14.58
CA SER A 141 18.99 -5.44 -13.55
C SER A 141 19.33 -6.88 -13.14
N GLY A 142 18.33 -7.73 -12.93
CA GLY A 142 18.54 -9.17 -12.68
C GLY A 142 19.26 -9.89 -13.81
N LEU A 143 18.87 -9.62 -15.06
CA LEU A 143 19.55 -10.16 -16.24
C LEU A 143 20.99 -9.67 -16.37
N PHE A 144 21.23 -8.39 -16.06
CA PHE A 144 22.57 -7.81 -16.08
C PHE A 144 23.48 -8.41 -15.00
N LYS A 145 22.97 -8.60 -13.78
CA LYS A 145 23.67 -9.33 -12.69
C LYS A 145 24.08 -10.74 -13.14
N PHE A 146 23.15 -11.46 -13.76
CA PHE A 146 23.45 -12.78 -14.30
C PHE A 146 24.48 -12.73 -15.43
N TYR A 147 24.34 -11.80 -16.39
CA TYR A 147 25.27 -11.65 -17.49
C TYR A 147 26.70 -11.35 -17.01
N TRP A 148 26.84 -10.47 -16.01
CA TRP A 148 28.12 -10.18 -15.38
C TRP A 148 28.72 -11.44 -14.75
N PHE A 149 27.95 -12.16 -13.94
CA PHE A 149 28.37 -13.43 -13.38
C PHE A 149 28.80 -14.40 -14.48
N TYR A 150 28.01 -14.53 -15.55
CA TYR A 150 28.26 -15.45 -16.64
C TYR A 150 29.56 -15.14 -17.38
N ILE A 151 29.91 -13.87 -17.61
CA ILE A 151 31.21 -13.50 -18.19
C ILE A 151 32.36 -14.00 -17.32
N VAL A 152 32.31 -13.70 -16.03
CA VAL A 152 33.36 -14.06 -15.07
C VAL A 152 33.47 -15.58 -14.98
N TYR A 153 32.34 -16.25 -14.77
CA TYR A 153 32.21 -17.69 -14.75
C TYR A 153 32.79 -18.33 -16.03
N LYS A 154 32.49 -17.77 -17.21
CA LYS A 154 33.02 -18.21 -18.51
C LYS A 154 34.55 -18.08 -18.58
N ILE A 155 35.11 -16.95 -18.17
CA ILE A 155 36.56 -16.71 -18.19
C ILE A 155 37.30 -17.73 -17.31
N TYR A 156 36.76 -18.06 -16.14
CA TYR A 156 37.42 -18.97 -15.20
C TYR A 156 37.22 -20.47 -15.52
N LEU A 157 36.15 -20.86 -16.24
CA LEU A 157 35.78 -22.28 -16.43
C LEU A 157 35.81 -22.78 -17.88
N ILE A 158 35.74 -21.92 -18.90
CA ILE A 158 35.87 -22.35 -20.30
C ILE A 158 37.21 -23.03 -20.63
N PRO A 159 38.36 -22.68 -20.03
CA PRO A 159 39.58 -23.44 -20.25
C PRO A 159 39.45 -24.94 -19.88
N PHE A 160 38.42 -25.31 -19.11
CA PHE A 160 38.19 -26.67 -18.61
C PHE A 160 37.02 -27.39 -19.29
N GLY A 161 36.43 -26.84 -20.36
CA GLY A 161 35.44 -27.55 -21.20
C GLY A 161 34.01 -27.67 -20.64
N LEU A 162 33.69 -26.98 -19.54
CA LEU A 162 32.34 -26.94 -18.97
C LEU A 162 31.50 -25.83 -19.63
N ASN A 163 30.49 -26.23 -20.40
CA ASN A 163 29.44 -25.31 -20.88
C ASN A 163 28.16 -25.53 -20.08
N TYR A 164 27.54 -24.43 -19.60
CA TYR A 164 26.27 -24.37 -18.87
C TYR A 164 26.06 -25.50 -17.84
N ASP A 165 26.61 -25.33 -16.64
CA ASP A 165 26.36 -26.26 -15.53
C ASP A 165 25.11 -25.88 -14.71
N ALA A 166 24.73 -26.77 -13.79
CA ALA A 166 23.61 -26.54 -12.88
C ALA A 166 23.77 -25.27 -12.02
N TYR A 167 25.01 -24.84 -11.74
CA TYR A 167 25.27 -23.62 -10.97
C TYR A 167 24.88 -22.36 -11.74
N SER A 168 25.21 -22.29 -13.03
CA SER A 168 24.82 -21.16 -13.87
C SER A 168 23.30 -21.00 -13.97
N ILE A 169 22.58 -22.11 -14.11
CA ILE A 169 21.10 -22.14 -14.14
C ILE A 169 20.53 -21.70 -12.79
N LEU A 170 21.10 -22.19 -11.70
CA LEU A 170 20.67 -21.83 -10.34
C LEU A 170 20.87 -20.33 -10.06
N VAL A 171 22.02 -19.76 -10.43
CA VAL A 171 22.30 -18.33 -10.24
C VAL A 171 21.34 -17.48 -11.08
N PHE A 172 21.07 -17.86 -12.33
CA PHE A 172 20.06 -17.20 -13.16
C PHE A 172 18.68 -17.22 -12.49
N PHE A 173 18.24 -18.40 -12.03
CA PHE A 173 16.96 -18.56 -11.37
C PHE A 173 16.86 -17.68 -10.11
N CYS A 174 17.88 -17.68 -9.26
CA CYS A 174 17.91 -16.85 -8.06
C CYS A 174 17.79 -15.36 -8.38
N TYR A 175 18.59 -14.83 -9.32
CA TYR A 175 18.53 -13.41 -9.68
C TYR A 175 17.20 -13.05 -10.35
N PHE A 176 16.68 -13.89 -11.25
CA PHE A 176 15.41 -13.62 -11.91
C PHE A 176 14.23 -13.60 -10.93
N VAL A 177 14.13 -14.60 -10.05
CA VAL A 177 13.07 -14.66 -9.03
C VAL A 177 13.22 -13.52 -8.01
N ALA A 178 14.44 -13.18 -7.59
CA ALA A 178 14.68 -12.04 -6.71
C ALA A 178 14.21 -10.72 -7.35
N SER A 179 14.59 -10.45 -8.60
CA SER A 179 14.15 -9.24 -9.33
C SER A 179 12.63 -9.21 -9.52
N TRP A 180 12.00 -10.36 -9.79
CA TRP A 180 10.55 -10.46 -9.85
C TRP A 180 9.90 -10.14 -8.50
N LEU A 181 10.41 -10.71 -7.39
CA LEU A 181 9.92 -10.42 -6.04
C LEU A 181 10.14 -8.97 -5.62
N HIS A 182 11.23 -8.31 -6.06
CA HIS A 182 11.47 -6.89 -5.79
C HIS A 182 10.32 -6.00 -6.28
N ILE A 183 9.71 -6.34 -7.42
CA ILE A 183 8.54 -5.62 -7.97
C ILE A 183 7.32 -5.72 -7.05
N PHE A 184 7.06 -6.89 -6.46
CA PHE A 184 5.85 -7.14 -5.68
C PHE A 184 6.00 -6.86 -4.18
N CYS A 185 7.21 -6.95 -3.63
CA CYS A 185 7.42 -6.97 -2.18
C CYS A 185 8.16 -5.72 -1.69
N THR A 186 9.29 -5.36 -2.29
CA THR A 186 10.24 -4.41 -1.67
C THR A 186 9.61 -3.04 -1.41
N GLY A 187 9.01 -2.40 -2.42
CA GLY A 187 8.36 -1.11 -2.26
C GLY A 187 7.31 -1.14 -1.13
N TYR A 188 6.41 -2.12 -1.18
CA TYR A 188 5.38 -2.28 -0.14
C TYR A 188 5.96 -2.50 1.26
N VAL A 189 7.03 -3.30 1.41
CA VAL A 189 7.67 -3.53 2.72
C VAL A 189 8.24 -2.23 3.28
N PHE A 190 9.00 -1.47 2.49
CA PHE A 190 9.61 -0.23 2.95
C PHE A 190 8.56 0.81 3.35
N TYR A 191 7.57 1.06 2.50
CA TYR A 191 6.52 2.05 2.78
C TYR A 191 5.62 1.62 3.94
N THR A 192 5.26 0.33 4.04
CA THR A 192 4.43 -0.15 5.15
C THR A 192 5.20 -0.18 6.47
N SER A 193 6.49 -0.54 6.46
CA SER A 193 7.36 -0.44 7.65
C SER A 193 7.45 1.00 8.15
N TYR A 194 7.70 1.93 7.22
CA TYR A 194 7.81 3.35 7.55
C TYR A 194 6.49 3.89 8.10
N PHE A 195 5.37 3.53 7.45
CA PHE A 195 4.03 3.86 7.92
C PHE A 195 3.79 3.36 9.35
N HIS A 196 4.02 2.07 9.62
CA HIS A 196 3.84 1.48 10.96
C HIS A 196 4.72 2.15 12.02
N TYR A 197 5.98 2.45 11.69
CA TYR A 197 6.87 3.19 12.60
C TYR A 197 6.31 4.58 12.92
N ARG A 198 5.89 5.32 11.89
CA ARG A 198 5.37 6.69 12.03
C ARG A 198 4.06 6.74 12.81
N ILE A 199 3.12 5.84 12.51
CA ILE A 199 1.82 5.82 13.18
C ILE A 199 1.97 5.43 14.64
N HIS A 200 2.77 4.40 14.98
CA HIS A 200 3.02 4.07 16.38
C HIS A 200 3.74 5.18 17.13
N LYS A 201 4.61 5.94 16.45
CA LYS A 201 5.24 7.11 17.07
C LYS A 201 4.22 8.20 17.41
N GLU A 202 3.26 8.47 16.53
CA GLU A 202 2.21 9.47 16.78
C GLU A 202 1.16 8.96 17.78
N GLU A 203 0.80 7.68 17.73
CA GLU A 203 -0.10 7.03 18.69
C GLU A 203 0.50 7.03 20.10
N ARG A 204 1.78 6.71 20.27
CA ARG A 204 2.44 6.84 21.58
C ARG A 204 2.43 8.27 22.09
N LYS A 205 2.66 9.27 21.22
CA LYS A 205 2.55 10.67 21.64
C LYS A 205 1.13 10.98 22.12
N TYR A 206 0.12 10.53 21.40
CA TYR A 206 -1.28 10.67 21.79
C TYR A 206 -1.56 10.08 23.18
N ILE A 207 -1.08 8.86 23.46
CA ILE A 207 -1.28 8.18 24.76
C ILE A 207 -0.60 8.90 25.92
N TYR A 208 0.60 9.44 25.71
CA TYR A 208 1.41 10.02 26.79
C TYR A 208 1.26 11.54 26.94
N LEU A 209 0.51 12.20 26.06
CA LEU A 209 0.18 13.62 26.22
C LEU A 209 -0.89 13.79 27.30
N PRO A 210 -0.67 14.66 28.31
CA PRO A 210 -1.71 14.97 29.27
C PRO A 210 -2.91 15.67 28.56
N GLU A 211 -4.11 15.47 29.10
CA GLU A 211 -5.38 15.80 28.43
C GLU A 211 -5.53 17.30 28.09
N ASP A 212 -4.93 18.16 28.91
CA ASP A 212 -4.82 19.60 28.69
C ASP A 212 -4.02 19.95 27.42
N LYS A 213 -2.94 19.23 27.14
CA LYS A 213 -2.13 19.41 25.92
C LYS A 213 -2.75 18.76 24.69
N LEU A 214 -3.58 17.73 24.86
CA LEU A 214 -4.37 17.14 23.77
C LEU A 214 -5.48 18.06 23.27
N LEU A 215 -6.00 18.96 24.11
CA LEU A 215 -6.98 19.98 23.72
C LEU A 215 -6.35 21.07 22.84
N ASP A 216 -5.07 21.39 23.09
CA ASP A 216 -4.30 22.36 22.30
C ASP A 216 -3.80 21.75 20.98
N ASP A 217 -3.36 20.49 20.97
CA ASP A 217 -2.93 19.78 19.76
C ASP A 217 -4.12 19.11 19.04
N ASN A 218 -5.02 19.95 18.48
CA ASN A 218 -6.14 19.51 17.64
C ASN A 218 -5.70 18.73 16.38
N SER A 219 -4.40 18.58 16.10
CA SER A 219 -3.92 17.85 14.93
C SER A 219 -4.02 16.33 15.07
N LEU A 220 -4.07 15.82 16.31
CA LEU A 220 -4.07 14.37 16.60
C LEU A 220 -5.43 13.80 17.01
N ARG A 221 -6.46 14.65 17.08
CA ARG A 221 -7.80 14.30 17.52
C ARG A 221 -8.82 14.88 16.56
N ASP A 222 -9.58 14.01 15.89
CA ASP A 222 -10.72 14.51 15.11
C ASP A 222 -11.91 14.70 16.05
N LYS A 223 -12.69 15.76 15.80
CA LYS A 223 -13.98 15.94 16.46
C LYS A 223 -15.03 15.17 15.67
N LYS A 224 -16.10 14.74 16.36
CA LYS A 224 -17.28 14.19 15.69
C LYS A 224 -17.72 15.17 14.60
N ASN A 225 -17.77 14.67 13.37
CA ASN A 225 -18.08 15.49 12.21
C ASN A 225 -19.28 14.88 11.48
N PRO A 226 -20.51 15.25 11.88
CA PRO A 226 -21.71 14.79 11.19
C PRO A 226 -21.75 15.43 9.80
N ARG A 227 -21.79 14.59 8.77
CA ARG A 227 -21.83 15.03 7.38
C ARG A 227 -23.12 14.60 6.71
N PRO A 228 -23.85 15.53 6.06
CA PRO A 228 -25.05 15.17 5.35
C PRO A 228 -24.69 14.27 4.16
N ILE A 229 -25.48 13.22 3.97
CA ILE A 229 -25.42 12.33 2.81
C ILE A 229 -26.51 12.75 1.82
N THR A 230 -26.11 12.95 0.57
CA THR A 230 -27.05 13.12 -0.54
C THR A 230 -27.50 11.74 -1.02
N ALA A 231 -28.54 11.19 -0.41
CA ALA A 231 -29.11 9.90 -0.82
C ALA A 231 -30.46 10.10 -1.53
N ASN A 232 -30.58 9.52 -2.72
CA ASN A 232 -31.86 9.38 -3.43
C ASN A 232 -32.62 8.11 -3.01
N VAL A 233 -32.08 7.38 -2.03
CA VAL A 233 -32.59 6.10 -1.52
C VAL A 233 -32.66 6.15 0.00
N GLU A 234 -33.64 5.48 0.58
CA GLU A 234 -33.78 5.38 2.03
C GLU A 234 -32.66 4.50 2.59
N LEU A 235 -31.73 5.09 3.35
CA LEU A 235 -30.64 4.34 3.98
C LEU A 235 -31.08 3.79 5.35
N ILE A 236 -30.46 2.67 5.75
CA ILE A 236 -30.71 2.07 7.05
C ILE A 236 -29.71 2.66 8.06
N PRO A 237 -30.19 3.31 9.14
CA PRO A 237 -29.34 3.78 10.22
C PRO A 237 -28.49 2.64 10.78
N VAL A 238 -27.20 2.88 10.92
CA VAL A 238 -26.25 1.84 11.31
C VAL A 238 -25.07 2.45 12.04
N LYS A 239 -24.62 1.78 13.10
CA LYS A 239 -23.42 2.16 13.86
C LYS A 239 -22.36 1.09 13.69
N GLU A 240 -21.14 1.49 13.38
CA GLU A 240 -19.96 0.63 13.39
C GLU A 240 -18.75 1.32 14.03
N GLY A 241 -18.25 0.71 15.11
CA GLY A 241 -17.22 1.32 15.93
C GLY A 241 -17.67 2.70 16.45
N SER A 242 -16.89 3.72 16.11
CA SER A 242 -17.17 5.11 16.47
C SER A 242 -17.80 5.93 15.35
N HIS A 243 -18.32 5.26 14.31
CA HIS A 243 -18.99 5.89 13.18
C HIS A 243 -20.47 5.51 13.19
N SER A 244 -21.33 6.45 12.84
CA SER A 244 -22.77 6.23 12.82
C SER A 244 -23.43 6.93 11.64
N LEU A 245 -24.22 6.16 10.91
CA LEU A 245 -25.22 6.63 9.97
C LEU A 245 -26.55 6.75 10.70
N TYR A 246 -27.13 7.94 10.72
CA TYR A 246 -28.45 8.18 11.31
C TYR A 246 -29.27 9.10 10.43
N LYS A 247 -30.59 9.11 10.64
CA LYS A 247 -31.52 10.05 10.01
C LYS A 247 -31.85 11.12 11.05
N ASP A 248 -31.60 12.38 10.74
CA ASP A 248 -32.00 13.47 11.63
C ASP A 248 -33.52 13.65 11.54
N GLU A 249 -34.18 13.64 12.70
CA GLU A 249 -35.63 13.77 12.82
C GLU A 249 -36.11 15.17 12.41
N LYS A 250 -35.24 16.19 12.49
CA LYS A 250 -35.62 17.58 12.23
C LYS A 250 -35.71 17.92 10.75
N ASP A 251 -34.75 17.44 9.95
CA ASP A 251 -34.68 17.75 8.52
C ASP A 251 -34.90 16.53 7.61
N GLY A 252 -35.05 15.34 8.22
CA GLY A 252 -35.27 14.07 7.52
C GLY A 252 -34.07 13.57 6.72
N LYS A 253 -32.90 14.22 6.81
CA LYS A 253 -31.71 13.86 6.04
C LYS A 253 -30.88 12.82 6.76
N TYR A 254 -30.10 12.08 5.98
CA TYR A 254 -29.12 11.14 6.50
C TYR A 254 -27.82 11.86 6.79
N TYR A 255 -27.22 11.51 7.93
CA TYR A 255 -25.92 12.00 8.35
C TYR A 255 -24.99 10.82 8.64
N LEU A 256 -23.77 10.91 8.12
CA LEU A 256 -22.67 10.05 8.52
C LEU A 256 -21.76 10.83 9.48
N GLU A 257 -21.84 10.48 10.76
CA GLU A 257 -20.93 10.97 11.78
C GLU A 257 -19.73 10.04 11.87
N THR A 258 -18.53 10.59 11.66
CA THR A 258 -17.27 9.88 11.85
C THR A 258 -16.48 10.45 13.02
N LEU A 259 -15.77 9.58 13.73
CA LEU A 259 -14.80 9.95 14.76
C LEU A 259 -13.46 9.27 14.48
N GLY A 260 -12.40 10.08 14.34
CA GLY A 260 -11.07 9.63 13.93
C GLY A 260 -11.03 9.08 12.51
N ILE A 261 -10.16 8.10 12.27
CA ILE A 261 -10.04 7.46 10.95
C ILE A 261 -11.25 6.56 10.66
N PHE A 262 -11.84 6.72 9.48
CA PHE A 262 -12.87 5.81 8.99
C PHE A 262 -12.24 4.66 8.18
N LEU A 263 -12.06 3.49 8.81
CA LEU A 263 -11.35 2.37 8.20
C LEU A 263 -12.19 1.69 7.11
N ASP A 264 -11.51 1.10 6.10
CA ASP A 264 -12.19 0.45 4.97
C ASP A 264 -13.12 -0.70 5.41
N GLU A 265 -12.72 -1.45 6.43
CA GLU A 265 -13.50 -2.56 6.99
C GLU A 265 -14.71 -2.06 7.81
N GLU A 266 -14.62 -0.90 8.46
CA GLU A 266 -15.76 -0.30 9.17
C GLU A 266 -16.81 0.17 8.17
N LEU A 267 -16.37 0.87 7.11
CA LEU A 267 -17.23 1.28 6.00
C LEU A 267 -17.88 0.06 5.34
N ARG A 268 -17.11 -1.00 5.07
CA ARG A 268 -17.61 -2.24 4.48
C ARG A 268 -18.74 -2.85 5.30
N ARG A 269 -18.60 -2.95 6.61
CA ARG A 269 -19.65 -3.52 7.47
C ARG A 269 -20.92 -2.66 7.50
N MET A 270 -20.78 -1.32 7.45
CA MET A 270 -21.93 -0.42 7.31
C MET A 270 -22.66 -0.63 5.97
N ILE A 271 -21.90 -0.86 4.89
CA ILE A 271 -22.44 -1.16 3.55
C ILE A 271 -23.14 -2.52 3.55
N ASP A 272 -22.53 -3.56 4.11
CA ASP A 272 -23.09 -4.92 4.12
C ASP A 272 -24.44 -5.00 4.87
N ARG A 273 -24.67 -4.09 5.82
CA ARG A 273 -25.95 -3.95 6.55
C ARG A 273 -27.06 -3.25 5.74
N GLN A 274 -26.75 -2.69 4.57
CA GLN A 274 -27.77 -2.15 3.66
C GLN A 274 -28.45 -3.27 2.87
N HIS A 275 -29.76 -3.14 2.61
CA HIS A 275 -30.58 -4.20 2.04
C HIS A 275 -30.42 -4.33 0.52
N ASN A 276 -30.35 -3.21 -0.21
CA ASN A 276 -30.34 -3.22 -1.68
C ASN A 276 -29.05 -2.62 -2.27
N ALA A 277 -28.87 -2.83 -3.59
CA ALA A 277 -27.67 -2.41 -4.31
C ALA A 277 -27.47 -0.90 -4.33
N ASP A 278 -28.56 -0.13 -4.49
CA ASP A 278 -28.49 1.32 -4.56
C ASP A 278 -28.09 1.91 -3.20
N GLN A 279 -28.66 1.43 -2.09
CA GLN A 279 -28.26 1.81 -0.74
C GLN A 279 -26.77 1.51 -0.49
N ARG A 280 -26.32 0.30 -0.86
CA ARG A 280 -24.92 -0.12 -0.73
C ARG A 280 -23.99 0.78 -1.51
N ARG A 281 -24.36 1.10 -2.76
CA ARG A 281 -23.58 1.96 -3.65
C ARG A 281 -23.51 3.39 -3.15
N THR A 282 -24.66 3.97 -2.76
CA THR A 282 -24.72 5.33 -2.21
C THR A 282 -23.85 5.45 -0.96
N LEU A 283 -23.99 4.52 -0.01
CA LEU A 283 -23.18 4.55 1.22
C LEU A 283 -21.69 4.34 0.92
N ALA A 284 -21.34 3.48 -0.04
CA ALA A 284 -19.95 3.30 -0.46
C ALA A 284 -19.35 4.59 -1.04
N GLN A 285 -20.09 5.28 -1.92
CA GLN A 285 -19.61 6.51 -2.56
C GLN A 285 -19.42 7.64 -1.54
N GLU A 286 -20.39 7.85 -0.65
CA GLU A 286 -20.28 8.87 0.40
C GLU A 286 -19.21 8.50 1.45
N GLY A 287 -19.11 7.22 1.82
CA GLY A 287 -18.07 6.73 2.70
C GLY A 287 -16.67 6.99 2.15
N VAL A 288 -16.41 6.66 0.88
CA VAL A 288 -15.14 6.94 0.21
C VAL A 288 -14.89 8.45 0.09
N ARG A 289 -15.93 9.26 -0.18
CA ARG A 289 -15.80 10.72 -0.22
C ARG A 289 -15.35 11.26 1.15
N ILE A 290 -15.92 10.76 2.24
CA ILE A 290 -15.52 11.13 3.60
C ILE A 290 -14.09 10.67 3.91
N GLN A 291 -13.71 9.45 3.54
CA GLN A 291 -12.34 8.97 3.69
C GLN A 291 -11.32 9.84 2.93
N LEU A 292 -11.64 10.27 1.71
CA LEU A 292 -10.79 11.18 0.93
C LEU A 292 -10.66 12.55 1.59
N ASP A 293 -11.71 13.06 2.22
CA ASP A 293 -11.62 14.31 2.97
C ASP A 293 -10.79 14.16 4.25
N ILE A 294 -10.95 13.04 4.98
CA ILE A 294 -10.12 12.68 6.13
C ILE A 294 -8.64 12.65 5.75
N LEU A 295 -8.30 12.16 4.56
CA LEU A 295 -6.94 12.15 4.04
C LEU A 295 -6.37 13.56 3.79
N ASN A 296 -7.21 14.52 3.37
CA ASN A 296 -6.80 15.88 3.00
C ASN A 296 -6.77 16.87 4.17
N LYS A 297 -7.47 16.57 5.27
CA LYS A 297 -7.37 17.31 6.55
C LYS A 297 -6.00 17.10 7.19
#